data_AF-A0A954VU60-F1
#
_entry.id   AF-A0A954VU60-F1
#
_cell.length_a   1.000
_cell.length_b   1.000
_cell.length_c   1.000
_cell.angle_alpha   90.00
_cell.angle_beta   90.00
_cell.angle_gamma   90.00
#
_symmetry.space_group_name_H-M   'P 1'
#
loop_
_entity.id
_entity.type
_entity.pdbx_description
1 polymer ?
#
loop_
_entity_poly.entity_id
_entity_poly.type
_entity_poly.pdbx_seq_one_letter_code
_entity_poly.pdbx_strand_id
1 'polypeptide(L)'
;MKFNADEISSVIQTEIEQYQDRVDVREVGTVLEVGDGIARVYGLSNVMAGEMVEFPGGTIGLAFNLEENSVGVIILGDYLKINEGDEVRSLGKLLSVPVGDAVVGRVVDPLGNPLDGMGPINASEDRFVETLAPGVAERQPVHEPLQTGLKAIDAMTPIGRGQRELIIGDRKTGKTAVAIDAILNQKNSGVKCFYVAVGQKDSSVAGVVKTLQELGAMEYTTVIVSGASAPAPLQYIAPYAGTAMAEYFMYKGEHALIVYDDLSKQAAAYRQLSLLMRRPPGREAYPGDVFYCHSRLLERSSKLSAELGGGSLTSLPIIETLEGEVSAYIPTNVISIT
;
A
#
# COMPACT_ATOMS: atom_id res chain seq x y z
N MET A 1 -33.49 -52.55 17.04
CA MET A 1 -33.24 -51.37 17.89
C MET A 1 -34.46 -50.48 17.80
N LYS A 2 -35.16 -50.25 18.91
CA LYS A 2 -36.24 -49.26 18.99
C LYS A 2 -35.57 -47.92 19.26
N PHE A 3 -35.71 -46.96 18.35
CA PHE A 3 -35.25 -45.59 18.58
C PHE A 3 -36.17 -44.94 19.61
N ASN A 4 -35.60 -44.41 20.69
CA ASN A 4 -36.33 -43.64 21.69
C ASN A 4 -36.68 -42.29 21.09
N ALA A 5 -37.97 -42.00 20.92
CA ALA A 5 -38.45 -40.73 20.38
C ALA A 5 -38.06 -39.53 21.25
N ASP A 6 -37.84 -39.76 22.55
CA ASP A 6 -37.42 -38.73 23.51
C ASP A 6 -35.95 -38.31 23.32
N GLU A 7 -35.06 -39.22 22.92
CA GLU A 7 -33.67 -38.89 22.58
C GLU A 7 -33.61 -38.06 21.30
N ILE A 8 -34.37 -38.44 20.27
CA ILE A 8 -34.44 -37.69 19.01
C ILE A 8 -35.05 -36.30 19.24
N SER A 9 -36.09 -36.21 20.07
CA SER A 9 -36.71 -34.92 20.41
C SER A 9 -35.77 -34.03 21.20
N SER A 10 -34.98 -34.59 22.13
CA SER A 10 -33.98 -33.81 22.88
C SER A 10 -32.85 -33.29 22.00
N VAL A 11 -32.42 -34.05 20.99
CA VAL A 11 -31.40 -33.63 20.02
C VAL A 11 -31.94 -32.54 19.10
N ILE A 12 -33.17 -32.70 18.59
CA ILE A 12 -33.82 -31.69 17.75
C ILE A 12 -34.13 -30.41 18.57
N GLN A 13 -34.52 -30.54 19.83
CA GLN A 13 -34.77 -29.41 20.71
C GLN A 13 -33.47 -28.69 21.08
N THR A 14 -32.37 -29.43 21.26
CA THR A 14 -31.02 -28.86 21.42
C THR A 14 -30.56 -28.15 20.13
N GLU A 15 -30.82 -28.71 18.94
CA GLU A 15 -30.55 -28.04 17.66
C GLU A 15 -31.42 -26.79 17.46
N ILE A 16 -32.68 -26.78 17.90
CA ILE A 16 -33.57 -25.62 17.84
C ILE A 16 -33.18 -24.56 18.89
N GLU A 17 -32.69 -24.97 20.07
CA GLU A 17 -32.14 -24.06 21.09
C GLU A 17 -30.79 -23.47 20.64
N GLN A 18 -29.97 -24.24 19.91
CA GLN A 18 -28.77 -23.75 19.22
C GLN A 18 -29.07 -22.95 17.95
N TYR A 19 -30.28 -23.06 17.38
CA TYR A 19 -30.75 -22.22 16.26
C TYR A 19 -30.98 -20.74 16.67
N GLN A 20 -30.80 -20.42 17.97
CA GLN A 20 -30.65 -19.06 18.47
C GLN A 20 -29.21 -18.55 18.50
N ASP A 21 -28.26 -19.25 17.88
CA ASP A 21 -27.13 -18.55 17.30
C ASP A 21 -27.68 -17.69 16.16
N ARG A 22 -28.14 -16.48 16.53
CA ARG A 22 -27.92 -15.32 15.67
C ARG A 22 -26.41 -15.28 15.46
N VAL A 23 -25.91 -16.04 14.48
CA VAL A 23 -24.72 -15.66 13.73
C VAL A 23 -24.91 -14.18 13.51
N ASP A 24 -24.01 -13.36 14.04
CA ASP A 24 -24.16 -11.93 13.94
C ASP A 24 -24.02 -11.58 12.44
N VAL A 25 -25.14 -11.63 11.71
CA VAL A 25 -25.22 -11.40 10.25
C VAL A 25 -24.69 -10.00 9.90
N ARG A 26 -24.44 -9.17 10.93
CA ARG A 26 -23.79 -7.87 10.84
C ARG A 26 -22.35 -7.94 10.35
N GLU A 27 -21.64 -9.03 10.61
CA GLU A 27 -20.20 -9.18 10.30
C GLU A 27 -19.92 -10.23 9.21
N VAL A 28 -20.96 -10.93 8.74
CA VAL A 28 -20.84 -11.93 7.69
C VAL A 28 -21.58 -11.45 6.44
N GLY A 29 -20.97 -11.70 5.28
CA GLY A 29 -21.57 -11.45 3.98
C GLY A 29 -21.41 -12.61 3.03
N THR A 30 -22.06 -12.51 1.88
CA THR A 30 -22.02 -13.50 0.81
C THR A 30 -21.62 -12.82 -0.49
N VAL A 31 -20.65 -13.40 -1.20
CA VAL A 31 -20.23 -12.90 -2.52
C VAL A 31 -21.39 -13.05 -3.52
N LEU A 32 -21.84 -11.92 -4.08
CA LEU A 32 -22.84 -11.88 -5.15
C LEU A 32 -22.20 -12.00 -6.53
N GLU A 33 -21.08 -11.30 -6.73
CA GLU A 33 -20.33 -11.35 -7.98
C GLU A 33 -18.85 -11.12 -7.68
N VAL A 34 -17.98 -11.74 -8.46
CA VAL A 34 -16.52 -11.55 -8.39
C VAL A 34 -15.95 -11.45 -9.81
N GLY A 35 -15.11 -10.46 -10.04
CA GLY A 35 -14.49 -10.23 -11.33
C GLY A 35 -13.38 -9.20 -11.26
N ASP A 36 -12.28 -9.44 -11.98
CA ASP A 36 -11.15 -8.51 -12.14
C ASP A 36 -10.60 -7.92 -10.82
N GLY A 37 -10.60 -8.72 -9.74
CA GLY A 37 -10.09 -8.32 -8.42
C GLY A 37 -11.08 -7.50 -7.57
N ILE A 38 -12.36 -7.45 -7.94
CA ILE A 38 -13.44 -6.85 -7.17
C ILE A 38 -14.52 -7.89 -6.89
N ALA A 39 -15.06 -7.85 -5.68
CA ALA A 39 -16.25 -8.59 -5.30
C ALA A 39 -17.36 -7.64 -4.85
N ARG A 40 -18.60 -7.93 -5.23
CA ARG A 40 -19.78 -7.33 -4.61
C ARG A 40 -20.28 -8.30 -3.57
N VAL A 41 -20.40 -7.85 -2.33
CA VAL A 41 -20.77 -8.68 -1.19
C VAL A 41 -22.11 -8.18 -0.63
N TYR A 42 -23.06 -9.09 -0.43
CA TYR A 42 -24.29 -8.82 0.30
C TYR A 42 -24.08 -9.08 1.79
N GLY A 43 -24.73 -8.32 2.67
CA GLY A 43 -24.54 -8.42 4.13
C GLY A 43 -23.49 -7.42 4.62
N LEU A 44 -22.61 -7.85 5.54
CA LEU A 44 -21.58 -6.98 6.14
C LEU A 44 -22.16 -5.66 6.68
N SER A 45 -23.32 -5.70 7.33
CA SER A 45 -24.10 -4.50 7.66
C SER A 45 -23.38 -3.50 8.57
N ASN A 46 -22.36 -3.93 9.31
CA ASN A 46 -21.58 -3.08 10.21
C ASN A 46 -20.17 -2.75 9.70
N VAL A 47 -19.81 -3.18 8.48
CA VAL A 47 -18.45 -2.95 7.96
C VAL A 47 -18.18 -1.46 7.79
N MET A 48 -17.00 -1.03 8.22
CA MET A 48 -16.54 0.34 8.04
C MET A 48 -15.87 0.53 6.67
N ALA A 49 -15.91 1.76 6.16
CA ALA A 49 -15.15 2.09 4.96
C ALA A 49 -13.64 1.94 5.24
N GLY A 50 -12.94 1.19 4.39
CA GLY A 50 -11.52 0.86 4.57
C GLY A 50 -11.25 -0.26 5.57
N GLU A 51 -12.28 -0.96 6.05
CA GLU A 51 -12.12 -2.15 6.88
C GLU A 51 -11.66 -3.35 6.04
N MET A 52 -10.81 -4.18 6.64
CA MET A 52 -10.41 -5.45 6.06
C MET A 52 -11.52 -6.48 6.21
N VAL A 53 -11.70 -7.25 5.16
CA VAL A 53 -12.56 -8.42 5.15
C VAL A 53 -11.75 -9.64 4.73
N GLU A 54 -12.17 -10.81 5.18
CA GLU A 54 -11.52 -12.09 4.87
C GLU A 54 -12.47 -12.96 4.05
N PHE A 55 -11.96 -13.43 2.91
CA PHE A 55 -12.59 -14.42 2.05
C PHE A 55 -12.13 -15.84 2.42
N PRO A 56 -12.81 -16.89 1.92
CA PRO A 56 -12.37 -18.26 2.16
C PRO A 56 -10.93 -18.48 1.67
N GLY A 57 -10.17 -19.24 2.45
CA GLY A 57 -8.75 -19.48 2.16
C GLY A 57 -7.80 -18.36 2.62
N GLY A 58 -8.30 -17.38 3.38
CA GLY A 58 -7.48 -16.33 4.01
C GLY A 58 -7.12 -15.17 3.09
N THR A 59 -7.77 -15.06 1.92
CA THR A 59 -7.57 -13.92 1.03
C THR A 59 -8.17 -12.68 1.67
N ILE A 60 -7.36 -11.64 1.83
CA ILE A 60 -7.82 -10.36 2.39
C ILE A 60 -8.45 -9.50 1.30
N GLY A 61 -9.50 -8.77 1.66
CA GLY A 61 -10.07 -7.69 0.86
C GLY A 61 -10.24 -6.42 1.68
N LEU A 62 -10.57 -5.34 0.98
CA LEU A 62 -10.81 -4.02 1.56
C LEU A 62 -12.21 -3.55 1.18
N ALA A 63 -13.05 -3.26 2.17
CA ALA A 63 -14.35 -2.64 1.96
C ALA A 63 -14.16 -1.22 1.41
N PHE A 64 -14.51 -1.00 0.14
CA PHE A 64 -14.18 0.23 -0.58
C PHE A 64 -15.41 1.11 -0.82
N ASN A 65 -16.49 0.54 -1.35
CA ASN A 65 -17.77 1.23 -1.51
C ASN A 65 -18.82 0.58 -0.61
N LEU A 66 -19.54 1.38 0.18
CA LEU A 66 -20.69 0.94 0.95
C LEU A 66 -21.96 1.44 0.22
N GLU A 67 -22.60 0.55 -0.53
CA GLU A 67 -23.88 0.82 -1.20
C GLU A 67 -25.05 0.43 -0.28
N GLU A 68 -26.27 0.86 -0.61
CA GLU A 68 -27.45 0.61 0.22
C GLU A 68 -27.71 -0.89 0.47
N ASN A 69 -27.45 -1.73 -0.53
CA ASN A 69 -27.75 -3.17 -0.49
C ASN A 69 -26.52 -4.05 -0.71
N SER A 70 -25.32 -3.47 -0.89
CA SER A 70 -24.11 -4.25 -1.14
C SER A 70 -22.85 -3.50 -0.76
N VAL A 71 -21.78 -4.25 -0.52
CA VAL A 71 -20.45 -3.73 -0.24
C VAL A 71 -19.55 -4.09 -1.41
N GLY A 72 -18.98 -3.08 -2.05
CA GLY A 72 -17.94 -3.26 -3.05
C GLY A 72 -16.60 -3.46 -2.35
N VAL A 73 -16.08 -4.69 -2.42
CA VAL A 73 -14.83 -5.12 -1.81
C VAL A 73 -13.77 -5.24 -2.88
N ILE A 74 -12.61 -4.63 -2.62
CA ILE A 74 -11.43 -4.80 -3.44
C ILE A 74 -10.62 -6.00 -2.90
N ILE A 75 -10.27 -6.97 -3.73
CA ILE A 75 -9.55 -8.19 -3.32
C ILE A 75 -8.03 -7.95 -3.35
N LEU A 76 -7.37 -8.11 -2.21
CA LEU A 76 -5.92 -7.92 -2.02
C LEU A 76 -5.17 -9.26 -2.14
N GLY A 77 -5.41 -9.99 -3.21
CA GLY A 77 -4.82 -11.31 -3.43
C GLY A 77 -5.32 -12.01 -4.68
N ASP A 78 -5.21 -13.33 -4.70
CA ASP A 78 -5.65 -14.15 -5.84
C ASP A 78 -7.18 -14.29 -5.85
N TYR A 79 -7.84 -13.46 -6.66
CA TYR A 79 -9.29 -13.45 -6.80
C TYR A 79 -9.86 -14.68 -7.50
N LEU A 80 -9.04 -15.49 -8.18
CA LEU A 80 -9.49 -16.70 -8.89
C LEU A 80 -9.92 -17.82 -7.94
N LYS A 81 -9.60 -17.70 -6.65
CA LYS A 81 -9.97 -18.65 -5.60
C LYS A 81 -11.34 -18.37 -4.98
N ILE A 82 -11.92 -17.21 -5.28
CA ILE A 82 -13.19 -16.75 -4.71
C ILE A 82 -14.30 -17.04 -5.72
N ASN A 83 -15.40 -17.60 -5.24
CA ASN A 83 -16.59 -17.93 -6.03
C ASN A 83 -17.82 -17.15 -5.56
N GLU A 84 -18.81 -17.03 -6.44
CA GLU A 84 -20.14 -16.58 -6.04
C GLU A 84 -20.73 -17.52 -4.97
N GLY A 85 -21.37 -16.95 -3.96
CA GLY A 85 -21.91 -17.68 -2.82
C GLY A 85 -20.91 -17.89 -1.67
N ASP A 86 -19.63 -17.56 -1.86
CA ASP A 86 -18.64 -17.66 -0.78
C ASP A 86 -18.97 -16.72 0.38
N GLU A 87 -18.68 -17.20 1.60
CA GLU A 87 -18.84 -16.42 2.83
C GLU A 87 -17.66 -15.46 3.02
N VAL A 88 -17.95 -14.20 3.33
CA VAL A 88 -16.96 -13.14 3.60
C VAL A 88 -17.17 -12.63 5.01
N ARG A 89 -16.08 -12.43 5.75
CA ARG A 89 -16.15 -11.98 7.15
C ARG A 89 -15.46 -10.65 7.35
N SER A 90 -16.10 -9.76 8.10
CA SER A 90 -15.48 -8.52 8.57
C SER A 90 -14.44 -8.81 9.63
N LEU A 91 -13.26 -8.19 9.56
CA LEU A 91 -12.21 -8.38 10.56
C LEU A 91 -12.23 -7.36 11.70
N GLY A 92 -13.09 -6.33 11.62
CA GLY A 92 -13.16 -5.23 12.60
C GLY A 92 -11.92 -4.34 12.63
N LYS A 93 -11.03 -4.47 11.64
CA LYS A 93 -9.72 -3.81 11.59
C LYS A 93 -9.52 -3.10 10.28
N LEU A 94 -9.02 -1.87 10.34
CA LEU A 94 -8.56 -1.15 9.17
C LEU A 94 -7.28 -1.78 8.62
N LEU A 95 -7.05 -1.59 7.31
CA LEU A 95 -5.84 -2.07 6.67
C LEU A 95 -4.59 -1.54 7.37
N SER A 96 -3.78 -2.47 7.84
CA SER A 96 -2.53 -2.22 8.56
C SER A 96 -1.44 -3.14 8.05
N VAL A 97 -0.19 -2.71 8.21
CA VAL A 97 1.00 -3.44 7.79
C VAL A 97 1.99 -3.55 8.93
N PRO A 98 2.77 -4.65 8.99
CA PRO A 98 3.83 -4.80 9.98
C PRO A 98 4.89 -3.73 9.80
N VAL A 99 5.34 -3.15 10.91
CA VAL A 99 6.38 -2.10 10.92
C VAL A 99 7.50 -2.43 11.91
N GLY A 100 8.58 -1.66 11.84
CA GLY A 100 9.72 -1.78 12.74
C GLY A 100 10.99 -2.31 12.10
N ASP A 101 12.02 -2.52 12.91
CA ASP A 101 13.32 -3.00 12.43
C ASP A 101 13.24 -4.38 11.75
N ALA A 102 12.19 -5.17 12.03
CA ALA A 102 11.95 -6.48 11.45
C ALA A 102 11.69 -6.47 9.93
N VAL A 103 11.21 -5.35 9.35
CA VAL A 103 11.01 -5.21 7.90
C VAL A 103 12.27 -4.75 7.17
N VAL A 104 13.28 -4.23 7.89
CA VAL A 104 14.51 -3.72 7.29
C VAL A 104 15.31 -4.86 6.67
N GLY A 105 15.75 -4.69 5.44
CA GLY A 105 16.46 -5.72 4.68
C GLY A 105 15.61 -6.85 4.13
N ARG A 106 14.28 -6.71 4.21
CA ARG A 106 13.33 -7.68 3.67
C ARG A 106 12.79 -7.24 2.32
N VAL A 107 12.37 -8.22 1.52
CA VAL A 107 11.52 -8.00 0.35
C VAL A 107 10.12 -8.48 0.69
N VAL A 108 9.13 -7.59 0.60
CA VAL A 108 7.77 -7.82 1.09
C VAL A 108 6.73 -7.43 0.04
N ASP A 109 5.54 -8.02 0.13
CA ASP A 109 4.37 -7.56 -0.60
C ASP A 109 3.71 -6.35 0.12
N PRO A 110 2.68 -5.71 -0.48
CA PRO A 110 1.99 -4.57 0.13
C PRO A 110 1.22 -4.89 1.42
N LEU A 111 1.00 -6.16 1.74
CA LEU A 111 0.37 -6.60 3.00
C LEU A 111 1.41 -6.92 4.08
N GLY A 112 2.71 -6.87 3.74
CA GLY A 112 3.81 -7.21 4.63
C GLY A 112 4.17 -8.70 4.64
N ASN A 113 3.65 -9.50 3.70
CA ASN A 113 4.08 -10.89 3.56
C ASN A 113 5.48 -10.94 2.92
N PRO A 114 6.39 -11.79 3.42
CA PRO A 114 7.74 -11.89 2.89
C PRO A 114 7.78 -12.58 1.52
N LEU A 115 8.53 -12.02 0.59
CA LEU A 115 8.77 -12.55 -0.76
C LEU A 115 10.22 -13.06 -0.97
N ASP A 116 11.10 -12.83 0.01
CA ASP A 116 12.53 -13.14 -0.05
C ASP A 116 12.91 -14.58 0.36
N GLY A 117 11.95 -15.36 0.88
CA GLY A 117 12.22 -16.71 1.37
C GLY A 117 13.02 -16.77 2.69
N MET A 118 13.21 -15.65 3.39
CA MET A 118 13.95 -15.57 4.65
C MET A 118 13.09 -15.90 5.89
N GLY A 119 11.90 -16.48 5.68
CA GLY A 119 10.94 -16.81 6.75
C GLY A 119 9.99 -15.65 7.09
N PRO A 120 9.11 -15.81 8.11
CA PRO A 120 8.12 -14.81 8.48
C PRO A 120 8.75 -13.51 8.99
N ILE A 121 7.99 -12.40 8.91
CA ILE A 121 8.37 -11.13 9.54
C ILE A 121 7.82 -11.10 10.95
N ASN A 122 8.71 -11.11 11.93
CA ASN A 122 8.34 -11.04 13.34
C ASN A 122 8.33 -9.57 13.80
N ALA A 123 7.36 -8.80 13.30
CA ALA A 123 7.12 -7.44 13.76
C ALA A 123 6.32 -7.44 15.07
N SER A 124 6.60 -6.49 15.95
CA SER A 124 5.88 -6.31 17.22
C SER A 124 4.74 -5.31 17.13
N GLU A 125 4.73 -4.48 16.09
CA GLU A 125 3.82 -3.37 15.90
C GLU A 125 3.32 -3.35 14.46
N ASP A 126 2.07 -2.93 14.29
CA ASP A 126 1.45 -2.66 13.01
C ASP A 126 1.10 -1.18 12.90
N ARG A 127 1.11 -0.65 11.67
CA ARG A 127 0.66 0.71 11.40
C ARG A 127 -0.42 0.71 10.33
N PHE A 128 -1.43 1.55 10.49
CA PHE A 128 -2.46 1.72 9.48
C PHE A 128 -1.86 2.22 8.16
N VAL A 129 -2.32 1.64 7.06
CA VAL A 129 -1.89 2.00 5.71
C VAL A 129 -2.40 3.39 5.34
N GLU A 130 -3.63 3.71 5.72
CA GLU A 130 -4.23 5.04 5.55
C GLU A 130 -4.15 5.82 6.86
N THR A 131 -3.31 6.85 6.89
CA THR A 131 -3.18 7.79 8.00
C THR A 131 -3.18 9.21 7.47
N LEU A 132 -3.68 10.14 8.27
CA LEU A 132 -3.59 11.56 7.95
C LEU A 132 -2.12 12.01 7.97
N ALA A 133 -1.76 12.89 7.04
CA ALA A 133 -0.46 13.52 7.03
C ALA A 133 -0.30 14.47 8.24
N PRO A 134 0.95 14.71 8.71
CA PRO A 134 1.21 15.71 9.74
C PRO A 134 0.68 17.08 9.35
N GLY A 135 0.01 17.76 10.28
CA GLY A 135 -0.52 19.11 10.13
C GLY A 135 0.59 20.16 10.03
N VAL A 136 0.21 21.41 9.70
CA VAL A 136 1.17 22.51 9.50
C VAL A 136 2.01 22.79 10.75
N ALA A 137 1.39 22.76 11.94
CA ALA A 137 2.07 23.00 13.22
C ALA A 137 2.96 21.81 13.67
N GLU A 138 2.73 20.63 13.10
CA GLU A 138 3.47 19.40 13.42
C GLU A 138 4.76 19.25 12.60
N ARG A 139 5.02 20.20 11.70
CA ARG A 139 6.17 20.20 10.79
C ARG A 139 7.21 21.24 11.20
N GLN A 140 8.43 21.06 10.72
CA GLN A 140 9.48 22.08 10.75
C GLN A 140 10.10 22.28 9.36
N PRO A 141 10.74 23.44 9.09
CA PRO A 141 11.46 23.66 7.85
C PRO A 141 12.56 22.63 7.61
N VAL A 142 12.65 22.17 6.36
CA VAL A 142 13.72 21.28 5.90
C VAL A 142 15.03 22.07 5.85
N HIS A 143 16.01 21.66 6.65
CA HIS A 143 17.31 22.33 6.77
C HIS A 143 18.51 21.37 6.78
N GLU A 144 18.26 20.05 6.78
CA GLU A 144 19.30 19.02 6.73
C GLU A 144 19.38 18.45 5.31
N PRO A 145 20.59 18.29 4.74
CA PRO A 145 20.72 17.72 3.40
C PRO A 145 20.52 16.21 3.40
N LEU A 146 19.91 15.69 2.33
CA LEU A 146 19.91 14.30 1.95
C LEU A 146 20.82 14.15 0.73
N GLN A 147 22.04 13.68 0.96
CA GLN A 147 23.05 13.56 -0.09
C GLN A 147 22.71 12.41 -1.02
N THR A 148 22.56 12.68 -2.32
CA THR A 148 22.31 11.65 -3.33
C THR A 148 23.60 11.00 -3.85
N GLY A 149 24.74 11.70 -3.72
CA GLY A 149 26.02 11.28 -4.32
C GLY A 149 26.15 11.69 -5.78
N LEU A 150 25.12 12.34 -6.35
CA LEU A 150 25.06 12.76 -7.74
C LEU A 150 25.37 14.25 -7.81
N LYS A 151 26.57 14.60 -8.29
CA LYS A 151 27.05 15.99 -8.40
C LYS A 151 26.05 16.94 -9.06
N ALA A 152 25.34 16.48 -10.08
CA ALA A 152 24.35 17.30 -10.78
C ALA A 152 23.16 17.66 -9.88
N ILE A 153 22.69 16.70 -9.07
CA ILE A 153 21.56 16.89 -8.15
C ILE A 153 22.02 17.65 -6.91
N ASP A 154 23.04 17.15 -6.22
CA ASP A 154 23.50 17.72 -4.95
C ASP A 154 24.00 19.17 -5.09
N ALA A 155 24.43 19.60 -6.30
CA ALA A 155 24.87 20.97 -6.56
C ALA A 155 23.78 21.90 -7.12
N MET A 156 22.92 21.42 -8.03
CA MET A 156 21.95 22.28 -8.73
C MET A 156 20.54 22.21 -8.13
N THR A 157 20.13 21.05 -7.65
CA THR A 157 18.79 20.75 -7.13
C THR A 157 18.91 19.93 -5.84
N PRO A 158 19.48 20.50 -4.76
CA PRO A 158 19.75 19.77 -3.54
C PRO A 158 18.46 19.26 -2.90
N ILE A 159 18.51 18.03 -2.38
CA ILE A 159 17.38 17.38 -1.72
C ILE A 159 17.61 17.43 -0.21
N GLY A 160 16.58 17.79 0.56
CA GLY A 160 16.62 17.83 2.01
C GLY A 160 15.89 16.67 2.70
N ARG A 161 16.19 16.46 3.98
CA ARG A 161 15.52 15.48 4.84
C ARG A 161 14.09 15.94 5.16
N GLY A 162 13.09 15.21 4.67
CA GLY A 162 11.67 15.58 4.71
C GLY A 162 11.16 16.28 3.45
N GLN A 163 11.98 16.45 2.42
CA GLN A 163 11.57 17.00 1.11
C GLN A 163 10.93 15.93 0.23
N ARG A 164 10.14 16.37 -0.75
CA ARG A 164 9.55 15.54 -1.80
C ARG A 164 10.13 16.02 -3.11
N GLU A 165 10.84 15.17 -3.83
CA GLU A 165 11.53 15.56 -5.07
C GLU A 165 11.15 14.60 -6.20
N LEU A 166 10.43 15.13 -7.20
CA LEU A 166 9.95 14.35 -8.33
C LEU A 166 11.06 14.00 -9.32
N ILE A 167 11.23 12.71 -9.59
CA ILE A 167 12.07 12.20 -10.68
C ILE A 167 11.15 11.91 -11.88
N ILE A 168 11.08 12.86 -12.81
CA ILE A 168 10.25 12.76 -14.02
C ILE A 168 11.11 12.53 -15.27
N GLY A 169 10.65 11.66 -16.16
CA GLY A 169 11.28 11.50 -17.47
C GLY A 169 10.72 10.34 -18.28
N ASP A 170 11.14 10.25 -19.54
CA ASP A 170 10.70 9.20 -20.46
C ASP A 170 11.28 7.83 -20.08
N ARG A 171 10.82 6.78 -20.74
CA ARG A 171 11.27 5.42 -20.55
C ARG A 171 12.78 5.31 -20.83
N LYS A 172 13.50 4.55 -20.00
CA LYS A 172 14.96 4.30 -20.11
C LYS A 172 15.85 5.55 -20.04
N THR A 173 15.44 6.58 -19.30
CA THR A 173 16.24 7.80 -19.06
C THR A 173 17.12 7.75 -17.81
N GLY A 174 17.15 6.63 -17.07
CA GLY A 174 17.96 6.48 -15.87
C GLY A 174 17.25 6.81 -14.54
N LYS A 175 15.93 7.02 -14.55
CA LYS A 175 15.13 7.35 -13.35
C LYS A 175 15.39 6.43 -12.15
N THR A 176 15.27 5.12 -12.36
CA THR A 176 15.55 4.11 -11.32
C THR A 176 17.01 4.15 -10.88
N ALA A 177 17.96 4.34 -11.80
CA ALA A 177 19.38 4.41 -11.45
C ALA A 177 19.68 5.58 -10.50
N VAL A 178 19.11 6.77 -10.78
CA VAL A 178 19.22 7.94 -9.89
C VAL A 178 18.69 7.63 -8.49
N ALA A 179 17.52 6.97 -8.40
CA ALA A 179 16.91 6.65 -7.12
C ALA A 179 17.70 5.57 -6.34
N ILE A 180 18.22 4.56 -7.03
CA ILE A 180 19.07 3.52 -6.41
C ILE A 180 20.40 4.11 -5.95
N ASP A 181 21.05 4.97 -6.74
CA ASP A 181 22.28 5.66 -6.33
C ASP A 181 22.06 6.50 -5.06
N ALA A 182 20.90 7.19 -4.97
CA ALA A 182 20.53 7.91 -3.76
C ALA A 182 20.38 6.99 -2.53
N ILE A 183 19.81 5.79 -2.70
CA ILE A 183 19.75 4.76 -1.64
C ILE A 183 21.16 4.26 -1.25
N LEU A 184 22.00 3.93 -2.24
CA LEU A 184 23.36 3.45 -2.00
C LEU A 184 24.20 4.46 -1.21
N ASN A 185 23.99 5.76 -1.45
CA ASN A 185 24.71 6.82 -0.75
C ASN A 185 24.29 6.98 0.73
N GLN A 186 23.25 6.28 1.21
CA GLN A 186 22.80 6.34 2.61
C GLN A 186 23.53 5.40 3.58
N LYS A 187 24.48 4.59 3.11
CA LYS A 187 25.15 3.54 3.90
C LYS A 187 25.66 3.98 5.28
N ASN A 188 26.13 5.22 5.41
CA ASN A 188 26.67 5.76 6.67
C ASN A 188 25.87 6.97 7.20
N SER A 189 24.67 7.24 6.67
CA SER A 189 23.90 8.44 7.02
C SER A 189 22.87 8.20 8.14
N GLY A 190 22.65 6.93 8.51
CA GLY A 190 21.61 6.51 9.46
C GLY A 190 20.19 6.57 8.88
N VAL A 191 20.03 6.84 7.58
CA VAL A 191 18.72 6.93 6.91
C VAL A 191 18.25 5.52 6.53
N LYS A 192 17.04 5.15 6.95
CA LYS A 192 16.37 3.91 6.50
C LYS A 192 15.77 4.12 5.11
N CYS A 193 15.98 3.17 4.21
CA CYS A 193 15.55 3.30 2.83
C CYS A 193 14.37 2.37 2.52
N PHE A 194 13.49 2.82 1.65
CA PHE A 194 12.33 2.07 1.19
C PHE A 194 12.25 2.20 -0.33
N TYR A 195 12.21 1.08 -1.04
CA TYR A 195 12.01 1.05 -2.48
C TYR A 195 10.70 0.33 -2.80
N VAL A 196 9.70 1.09 -3.26
CA VAL A 196 8.38 0.58 -3.62
C VAL A 196 8.31 0.38 -5.13
N ALA A 197 8.30 -0.87 -5.57
CA ALA A 197 8.14 -1.24 -6.97
C ALA A 197 6.65 -1.49 -7.29
N VAL A 198 6.05 -0.59 -8.08
CA VAL A 198 4.64 -0.64 -8.49
C VAL A 198 4.57 -0.99 -9.97
N GLY A 199 3.91 -2.09 -10.31
CA GLY A 199 3.69 -2.54 -11.70
C GLY A 199 4.99 -2.78 -12.49
N GLN A 200 6.12 -2.96 -11.81
CA GLN A 200 7.40 -3.28 -12.45
C GLN A 200 7.45 -4.77 -12.83
N LYS A 201 8.36 -5.11 -13.74
CA LYS A 201 8.64 -6.53 -14.03
C LYS A 201 9.40 -7.14 -12.86
N ASP A 202 8.96 -8.30 -12.37
CA ASP A 202 9.62 -8.99 -11.26
C ASP A 202 11.11 -9.24 -11.54
N SER A 203 11.48 -9.54 -12.79
CA SER A 203 12.88 -9.70 -13.19
C SER A 203 13.71 -8.43 -13.03
N SER A 204 13.10 -7.25 -13.26
CA SER A 204 13.77 -5.96 -13.09
C SER A 204 13.95 -5.62 -11.61
N VAL A 205 12.92 -5.88 -10.80
CA VAL A 205 12.97 -5.71 -9.34
C VAL A 205 14.02 -6.65 -8.73
N ALA A 206 14.07 -7.91 -9.14
CA ALA A 206 15.10 -8.85 -8.71
C ALA A 206 16.53 -8.36 -9.04
N GLY A 207 16.71 -7.71 -10.19
CA GLY A 207 17.99 -7.06 -10.53
C GLY A 207 18.35 -5.91 -9.60
N VAL A 208 17.37 -5.10 -9.20
CA VAL A 208 17.55 -4.02 -8.21
C VAL A 208 17.91 -4.60 -6.85
N VAL A 209 17.14 -5.57 -6.35
CA VAL A 209 17.40 -6.25 -5.06
C VAL A 209 18.80 -6.84 -5.04
N LYS A 210 19.20 -7.53 -6.11
CA LYS A 210 20.55 -8.08 -6.26
C LYS A 210 21.62 -7.00 -6.17
N THR A 211 21.43 -5.88 -6.86
CA THR A 211 22.37 -4.74 -6.81
C THR A 211 22.49 -4.16 -5.39
N LEU A 212 21.35 -3.96 -4.72
CA LEU A 212 21.31 -3.48 -3.34
C LEU A 212 22.01 -4.47 -2.39
N GLN A 213 21.85 -5.77 -2.61
CA GLN A 213 22.50 -6.81 -1.79
C GLN A 213 24.02 -6.84 -2.02
N GLU A 214 24.47 -6.83 -3.27
CA GLU A 214 25.90 -6.85 -3.64
C GLU A 214 26.66 -5.63 -3.11
N LEU A 215 26.01 -4.47 -3.05
CA LEU A 215 26.60 -3.22 -2.55
C LEU A 215 26.37 -3.01 -1.04
N GLY A 216 25.69 -3.95 -0.37
CA GLY A 216 25.42 -3.92 1.08
C GLY A 216 24.37 -2.89 1.50
N ALA A 217 23.52 -2.43 0.59
CA ALA A 217 22.44 -1.49 0.88
C ALA A 217 21.16 -2.14 1.41
N MET A 218 21.01 -3.47 1.22
CA MET A 218 19.91 -4.22 1.84
C MET A 218 19.96 -4.15 3.38
N GLU A 219 21.10 -3.88 4.01
CA GLU A 219 21.20 -3.76 5.49
C GLU A 219 20.31 -2.64 6.08
N TYR A 220 19.93 -1.65 5.26
CA TYR A 220 19.12 -0.52 5.67
C TYR A 220 17.95 -0.25 4.72
N THR A 221 17.68 -1.14 3.75
CA THR A 221 16.64 -0.95 2.74
C THR A 221 15.55 -2.01 2.83
N THR A 222 14.29 -1.61 2.87
CA THR A 222 13.14 -2.50 2.65
C THR A 222 12.63 -2.35 1.23
N VAL A 223 12.34 -3.47 0.56
CA VAL A 223 11.79 -3.46 -0.80
C VAL A 223 10.35 -3.95 -0.77
N ILE A 224 9.42 -3.10 -1.20
CA ILE A 224 7.99 -3.42 -1.29
C ILE A 224 7.68 -3.70 -2.76
N VAL A 225 7.15 -4.88 -3.07
CA VAL A 225 6.93 -5.32 -4.46
C VAL A 225 5.46 -5.59 -4.72
N SER A 226 4.90 -4.82 -5.66
CA SER A 226 3.66 -5.17 -6.34
C SER A 226 3.91 -5.18 -7.84
N GLY A 227 4.40 -6.30 -8.35
CA GLY A 227 4.78 -6.47 -9.75
C GLY A 227 3.62 -6.31 -10.74
N ALA A 228 3.92 -6.29 -12.03
CA ALA A 228 2.93 -6.17 -13.11
C ALA A 228 1.91 -7.32 -13.16
N SER A 229 2.26 -8.48 -12.60
CA SER A 229 1.41 -9.66 -12.47
C SER A 229 0.46 -9.58 -11.27
N ALA A 230 0.74 -8.71 -10.30
CA ALA A 230 -0.09 -8.51 -9.14
C ALA A 230 -1.41 -7.82 -9.53
N PRO A 231 -2.53 -8.13 -8.86
CA PRO A 231 -3.81 -7.49 -9.13
C PRO A 231 -3.72 -5.97 -8.88
N ALA A 232 -4.48 -5.19 -9.65
CA ALA A 232 -4.52 -3.72 -9.54
C ALA A 232 -4.71 -3.18 -8.10
N PRO A 233 -5.51 -3.83 -7.22
CA PRO A 233 -5.60 -3.48 -5.81
C PRO A 233 -4.26 -3.37 -5.08
N LEU A 234 -3.40 -4.40 -5.23
CA LEU A 234 -2.10 -4.45 -4.59
C LEU A 234 -1.18 -3.36 -5.15
N GLN A 235 -1.24 -3.11 -6.47
CA GLN A 235 -0.46 -2.04 -7.09
C GLN A 235 -0.88 -0.65 -6.58
N TYR A 236 -2.18 -0.46 -6.35
CA TYR A 236 -2.71 0.78 -5.80
C TYR A 236 -2.29 1.00 -4.33
N ILE A 237 -2.35 -0.03 -3.48
CA ILE A 237 -2.01 0.11 -2.05
C ILE A 237 -0.51 0.12 -1.76
N ALA A 238 0.34 -0.40 -2.67
CA ALA A 238 1.78 -0.58 -2.43
C ALA A 238 2.50 0.70 -1.96
N PRO A 239 2.28 1.89 -2.56
CA PRO A 239 2.90 3.12 -2.07
C PRO A 239 2.47 3.47 -0.65
N TYR A 240 1.19 3.33 -0.30
CA TYR A 240 0.68 3.61 1.04
C TYR A 240 1.26 2.67 2.09
N ALA A 241 1.39 1.37 1.76
CA ALA A 241 2.01 0.38 2.62
C ALA A 241 3.49 0.71 2.88
N GLY A 242 4.24 1.06 1.81
CA GLY A 242 5.62 1.51 1.94
C GLY A 242 5.75 2.77 2.79
N THR A 243 4.86 3.76 2.60
CA THR A 243 4.84 4.98 3.41
C THR A 243 4.57 4.66 4.88
N ALA A 244 3.63 3.77 5.20
CA ALA A 244 3.35 3.37 6.58
C ALA A 244 4.56 2.70 7.24
N MET A 245 5.26 1.80 6.53
CA MET A 245 6.50 1.19 7.03
C MET A 245 7.61 2.22 7.25
N ALA A 246 7.74 3.21 6.37
CA ALA A 246 8.74 4.27 6.48
C ALA A 246 8.41 5.28 7.58
N GLU A 247 7.14 5.61 7.77
CA GLU A 247 6.67 6.53 8.81
C GLU A 247 6.98 6.05 10.22
N TYR A 248 7.06 4.73 10.46
CA TYR A 248 7.48 4.19 11.74
C TYR A 248 8.80 4.83 12.21
N PHE A 249 9.79 4.92 11.31
CA PHE A 249 11.09 5.51 11.61
C PHE A 249 11.00 7.03 11.76
N MET A 250 10.20 7.71 10.92
CA MET A 250 9.95 9.15 11.04
C MET A 250 9.37 9.52 12.41
N TYR A 251 8.36 8.81 12.89
CA TYR A 251 7.73 9.08 14.21
C TYR A 251 8.57 8.59 15.40
N LYS A 252 9.57 7.73 15.16
CA LYS A 252 10.59 7.36 16.16
C LYS A 252 11.69 8.43 16.30
N GLY A 253 11.63 9.51 15.51
CA GLY A 253 12.66 10.56 15.47
C GLY A 253 13.86 10.23 14.57
N GLU A 254 13.76 9.14 13.79
CA GLU A 254 14.77 8.76 12.81
C GLU A 254 14.45 9.35 11.42
N HIS A 255 15.31 9.09 10.45
CA HIS A 255 15.16 9.59 9.08
C HIS A 255 14.95 8.43 8.11
N ALA A 256 14.00 8.60 7.20
CA ALA A 256 13.71 7.64 6.15
C ALA A 256 13.73 8.30 4.76
N LEU A 257 14.12 7.52 3.75
CA LEU A 257 14.05 7.83 2.34
C LEU A 257 13.16 6.79 1.66
N ILE A 258 12.11 7.23 0.97
CA ILE A 258 11.22 6.35 0.21
C ILE A 258 11.24 6.69 -1.28
N VAL A 259 11.38 5.67 -2.12
CA VAL A 259 11.32 5.76 -3.58
C VAL A 259 10.05 5.04 -4.05
N TYR A 260 9.28 5.69 -4.93
CA TYR A 260 8.10 5.09 -5.56
C TYR A 260 8.37 4.89 -7.06
N ASP A 261 8.50 3.63 -7.52
CA ASP A 261 8.84 3.25 -8.90
C ASP A 261 7.73 2.38 -9.53
N ASP A 262 6.68 2.94 -10.12
CA ASP A 262 6.43 4.36 -10.32
C ASP A 262 4.97 4.75 -10.00
N LEU A 263 4.73 6.04 -9.74
CA LEU A 263 3.39 6.53 -9.41
C LEU A 263 2.47 6.65 -10.64
N SER A 264 3.04 6.65 -11.86
CA SER A 264 2.23 6.59 -13.09
C SER A 264 1.46 5.26 -13.16
N LYS A 265 2.09 4.14 -12.77
CA LYS A 265 1.48 2.82 -12.69
C LYS A 265 0.51 2.70 -11.52
N GLN A 266 0.77 3.34 -10.38
CA GLN A 266 -0.22 3.44 -9.30
C GLN A 266 -1.49 4.16 -9.78
N ALA A 267 -1.34 5.28 -10.50
CA ALA A 267 -2.49 5.99 -11.08
C ALA A 267 -3.26 5.12 -12.07
N ALA A 268 -2.57 4.36 -12.92
CA ALA A 268 -3.20 3.43 -13.86
C ALA A 268 -3.98 2.31 -13.15
N ALA A 269 -3.41 1.76 -12.07
CA ALA A 269 -4.10 0.79 -11.22
C ALA A 269 -5.34 1.40 -10.54
N TYR A 270 -5.22 2.62 -10.00
CA TYR A 270 -6.36 3.32 -9.40
C TYR A 270 -7.47 3.64 -10.41
N ARG A 271 -7.09 3.98 -11.64
CA ARG A 271 -8.03 4.15 -12.76
C ARG A 271 -8.77 2.85 -13.06
N GLN A 272 -8.06 1.73 -13.16
CA GLN A 272 -8.68 0.42 -13.40
C GLN A 272 -9.69 0.08 -12.30
N LEU A 273 -9.31 0.23 -11.03
CA LEU A 273 -10.20 0.00 -9.89
C LEU A 273 -11.45 0.88 -9.96
N SER A 274 -11.27 2.17 -10.22
CA SER A 274 -12.38 3.12 -10.29
C SER A 274 -13.37 2.79 -11.39
N LEU A 275 -12.87 2.39 -12.57
CA LEU A 275 -13.72 2.00 -13.70
C LEU A 275 -14.49 0.70 -13.45
N LEU A 276 -13.84 -0.31 -12.85
CA LEU A 276 -14.49 -1.57 -12.49
C LEU A 276 -15.57 -1.35 -11.41
N MET A 277 -15.34 -0.42 -10.48
CA MET A 277 -16.33 0.03 -9.50
C MET A 277 -17.38 0.99 -10.09
N ARG A 278 -17.41 1.14 -11.41
CA ARG A 278 -18.34 2.01 -12.16
C ARG A 278 -18.37 3.46 -11.68
N ARG A 279 -17.26 3.97 -11.13
CA ARG A 279 -17.13 5.39 -10.82
C ARG A 279 -16.99 6.19 -12.12
N PRO A 280 -17.72 7.32 -12.28
CA PRO A 280 -17.59 8.15 -13.46
C PRO A 280 -16.14 8.64 -13.67
N PRO A 281 -15.56 8.43 -14.86
CA PRO A 281 -14.21 8.90 -15.16
C PRO A 281 -14.19 10.39 -15.55
N GLY A 282 -13.02 11.00 -15.40
CA GLY A 282 -12.69 12.36 -15.84
C GLY A 282 -11.68 12.39 -16.99
N ARG A 283 -10.72 13.32 -16.92
CA ARG A 283 -9.68 13.50 -17.94
C ARG A 283 -8.80 12.25 -18.08
N GLU A 284 -8.52 11.84 -19.32
CA GLU A 284 -7.73 10.62 -19.63
C GLU A 284 -8.27 9.34 -18.95
N ALA A 285 -9.58 9.33 -18.68
CA ALA A 285 -10.33 8.30 -17.99
C ALA A 285 -9.96 8.07 -16.51
N TYR A 286 -9.13 8.93 -15.89
CA TYR A 286 -8.83 8.84 -14.45
C TYR A 286 -10.02 9.28 -13.59
N PRO A 287 -10.19 8.75 -12.37
CA PRO A 287 -11.21 9.21 -11.45
C PRO A 287 -10.94 10.66 -11.01
N GLY A 288 -11.98 11.38 -10.63
CA GLY A 288 -11.88 12.80 -10.25
C GLY A 288 -10.98 13.07 -9.04
N ASP A 289 -10.74 12.07 -8.20
CA ASP A 289 -9.91 12.13 -7.00
C ASP A 289 -8.50 11.54 -7.19
N VAL A 290 -8.05 11.32 -8.44
CA VAL A 290 -6.66 10.85 -8.69
C VAL A 290 -5.61 11.83 -8.15
N PHE A 291 -5.90 13.13 -8.15
CA PHE A 291 -5.05 14.13 -7.51
C PHE A 291 -4.96 13.90 -6.00
N TYR A 292 -6.10 13.61 -5.36
CA TYR A 292 -6.17 13.35 -3.92
C TYR A 292 -5.43 12.06 -3.53
N CYS A 293 -5.45 11.05 -4.40
CA CYS A 293 -4.65 9.84 -4.22
C CYS A 293 -3.15 10.18 -4.06
N HIS A 294 -2.57 10.92 -4.99
CA HIS A 294 -1.15 11.27 -4.89
C HIS A 294 -0.85 12.33 -3.83
N SER A 295 -1.75 13.31 -3.62
CA SER A 295 -1.51 14.35 -2.62
C SER A 295 -1.56 13.79 -1.20
N ARG A 296 -2.54 12.92 -0.87
CA ARG A 296 -2.62 12.31 0.46
C ARG A 296 -1.46 11.35 0.74
N LEU A 297 -0.92 10.71 -0.30
CA LEU A 297 0.28 9.88 -0.20
C LEU A 297 1.52 10.73 0.06
N LEU A 298 1.79 11.72 -0.80
CA LEU A 298 3.03 12.48 -0.77
C LEU A 298 3.09 13.45 0.41
N GLU A 299 1.98 14.03 0.84
CA GLU A 299 1.95 14.95 1.99
C GLU A 299 2.35 14.29 3.32
N ARG A 300 2.31 12.96 3.42
CA ARG A 300 2.84 12.21 4.57
C ARG A 300 4.36 12.32 4.70
N SER A 301 5.06 12.56 3.59
CA SER A 301 6.50 12.79 3.57
C SER A 301 6.81 14.22 4.00
N SER A 302 7.33 14.38 5.21
CA SER A 302 7.65 15.68 5.82
C SER A 302 8.76 15.57 6.88
N LYS A 303 9.23 16.71 7.39
CA LYS A 303 10.10 16.79 8.58
C LYS A 303 9.25 17.19 9.78
N LEU A 304 9.16 16.31 10.78
CA LEU A 304 8.38 16.53 12.00
C LEU A 304 9.03 17.62 12.87
N SER A 305 8.22 18.33 13.64
CA SER A 305 8.68 19.27 14.65
C SER A 305 9.55 18.59 15.72
N ALA A 306 10.33 19.38 16.46
CA ALA A 306 11.13 18.85 17.57
C ALA A 306 10.27 18.19 18.67
N GLU A 307 9.04 18.68 18.88
CA GLU A 307 8.08 18.12 19.84
C GLU A 307 7.64 16.70 19.46
N LEU A 308 7.59 16.42 18.15
CA LEU A 308 7.28 15.10 17.59
C LEU A 308 8.54 14.28 17.28
N GLY A 309 9.68 14.63 17.86
CA GLY A 309 10.93 13.87 17.75
C GLY A 309 11.86 14.27 16.61
N GLY A 310 11.46 15.19 15.72
CA GLY A 310 12.34 15.77 14.70
C GLY A 310 12.69 14.87 13.50
N GLY A 311 12.13 13.66 13.46
CA GLY A 311 12.33 12.69 12.38
C GLY A 311 11.78 13.17 11.04
N SER A 312 12.14 12.49 9.97
CA SER A 312 11.75 12.91 8.62
C SER A 312 11.55 11.76 7.65
N LEU A 313 10.61 11.93 6.73
CA LEU A 313 10.46 11.08 5.56
C LEU A 313 10.69 11.89 4.29
N THR A 314 11.80 11.64 3.61
CA THR A 314 12.08 12.18 2.26
C THR A 314 11.51 11.23 1.22
N SER A 315 10.84 11.76 0.19
CA SER A 315 10.30 10.93 -0.89
C SER A 315 10.82 11.30 -2.26
N LEU A 316 11.15 10.29 -3.06
CA LEU A 316 11.52 10.40 -4.48
C LEU A 316 10.47 9.67 -5.33
N PRO A 317 9.32 10.30 -5.63
CA PRO A 317 8.36 9.74 -6.56
C PRO A 317 8.93 9.73 -7.98
N ILE A 318 8.79 8.60 -8.68
CA ILE A 318 9.11 8.49 -10.10
C ILE A 318 7.82 8.63 -10.92
N ILE A 319 7.88 9.45 -11.96
CA ILE A 319 6.83 9.56 -12.98
C ILE A 319 7.43 9.29 -14.37
N GLU A 320 6.82 8.34 -15.08
CA GLU A 320 7.09 8.12 -16.49
C GLU A 320 6.20 9.02 -17.35
N THR A 321 6.83 9.80 -18.24
CA THR A 321 6.16 10.55 -19.31
C THR A 321 6.08 9.70 -20.57
N LEU A 322 5.09 9.96 -21.42
CA LEU A 322 5.01 9.37 -22.76
C LEU A 322 5.60 10.37 -23.76
N GLU A 323 6.64 9.97 -24.50
CA GLU A 323 7.27 10.79 -25.55
C GLU A 323 7.74 12.18 -25.05
N GLY A 324 8.12 12.26 -23.76
CA GLY A 324 8.55 13.50 -23.12
C GLY A 324 7.43 14.50 -22.82
N GLU A 325 6.15 14.11 -22.93
CA GLU A 325 5.04 15.00 -22.62
C GLU A 325 4.89 15.23 -21.11
N VAL A 326 5.48 16.32 -20.62
CA VAL A 326 5.38 16.75 -19.21
C VAL A 326 4.06 17.46 -18.87
N SER A 327 3.29 17.86 -19.88
CA SER A 327 1.99 18.54 -19.73
C SER A 327 0.79 17.59 -19.59
N ALA A 328 1.03 16.27 -19.63
CA ALA A 328 -0.01 15.27 -19.45
C ALA A 328 -0.61 15.34 -18.03
N TYR A 329 -1.81 14.76 -17.86
CA TYR A 329 -2.60 14.95 -16.64
C TYR A 329 -1.90 14.46 -15.36
N ILE A 330 -1.33 13.25 -15.37
CA ILE A 330 -0.63 12.70 -14.19
C ILE A 330 0.69 13.44 -13.89
N PRO A 331 1.58 13.68 -14.86
CA PRO A 331 2.77 14.52 -14.65
C PRO A 331 2.45 15.88 -14.02
N THR A 332 1.51 16.63 -14.58
CA THR A 332 1.16 17.97 -14.08
C THR A 332 0.60 17.94 -12.66
N ASN A 333 -0.21 16.94 -12.32
CA ASN A 333 -0.70 16.75 -10.95
C ASN A 333 0.46 16.57 -9.97
N VAL A 334 1.39 15.65 -10.26
CA VAL A 334 2.49 15.34 -9.32
C VAL A 334 3.49 16.50 -9.23
N ILE A 335 3.77 17.20 -10.33
CA ILE A 335 4.58 18.44 -10.33
C ILE A 335 3.99 19.48 -9.36
N SER A 336 2.67 19.57 -9.25
CA SER A 336 2.03 20.54 -8.34
C SER A 336 1.97 20.09 -6.87
N ILE A 337 2.31 18.84 -6.58
CA ILE A 337 2.31 18.27 -5.22
C ILE A 337 3.72 18.30 -4.59
N THR A 338 4.75 18.00 -5.39
CA THR A 338 6.15 17.92 -4.94
C THR A 338 6.81 19.29 -4.96
#